data_AF-A0A9Y1BRR7-F1
#
_entry.id   AF-A0A9Y1BRR7-F1
#
_cell.length_a   1.000
_cell.length_b   1.000
_cell.length_c   1.000
_cell.angle_alpha   90.00
_cell.angle_beta   90.00
_cell.angle_gamma   90.00
#
_symmetry.space_group_name_H-M   'P 1'
#
loop_
_entity.id
_entity.type
_entity.pdbx_description
1 polymer ?
#
loop_
_entity_poly.entity_id
_entity_poly.type
_entity_poly.pdbx_seq_one_letter_code
_entity_poly.pdbx_strand_id
1 'polypeptide(L)'
;MIVIFYNSELEIGNCYSKWNGSSRYPIETDYGFIYDEFPINDTDRDQLNDSLEVFNYETDPFLADSDGDLLNDFDELINYGTNPNSSDTDEDGMPDKWEVDNSLDPTTDDTDEDPDNDGLTNIQEYLNNTDPNNPDTDGDGYSDSEEIEKGSNPTDNTDKPLNLGLILGLSLGIPVVIIATSLFIMKKKGLLFFRKK
;
A
#
# COMPACT_ATOMS: atom_id res chain seq x y z
N MET A 1 -46.02 29.72 21.32
CA MET A 1 -45.53 28.75 22.31
C MET A 1 -45.61 27.39 21.66
N ILE A 2 -44.54 26.96 21.00
CA ILE A 2 -44.46 25.64 20.35
C ILE A 2 -43.69 24.77 21.33
N VAL A 3 -44.34 23.72 21.82
CA VAL A 3 -43.78 22.76 22.77
C VAL A 3 -43.12 21.68 21.92
N ILE A 4 -41.80 21.51 22.07
CA ILE A 4 -41.05 20.43 21.45
C ILE A 4 -40.97 19.31 22.49
N PHE A 5 -41.47 18.12 22.16
CA PHE A 5 -41.17 16.90 22.91
C PHE A 5 -40.03 16.17 22.19
N TYR A 6 -38.87 16.11 22.82
CA TYR A 6 -37.84 15.14 22.46
C TYR A 6 -38.31 13.77 22.95
N ASN A 7 -38.44 12.81 22.04
CA ASN A 7 -38.49 11.40 22.44
C ASN A 7 -37.26 10.71 21.87
N SER A 8 -36.53 10.12 22.80
CA SER A 8 -35.36 9.26 22.65
C SER A 8 -35.71 7.97 21.93
N GLU A 9 -34.68 7.36 21.32
CA GLU A 9 -34.65 6.04 20.69
C GLU A 9 -34.99 6.02 19.18
N LEU A 10 -34.01 6.41 18.36
CA LEU A 10 -33.86 5.84 17.01
C LEU A 10 -32.75 4.79 17.09
N GLU A 11 -33.16 3.53 17.27
CA GLU A 11 -32.30 2.38 17.00
C GLU A 11 -31.92 2.41 15.53
N ILE A 12 -30.62 2.55 15.25
CA ILE A 12 -30.01 2.57 13.92
C ILE A 12 -29.94 1.12 13.38
N GLY A 13 -31.09 0.47 13.32
CA GLY A 13 -31.22 -0.94 12.97
C GLY A 13 -31.49 -1.16 11.49
N ASN A 14 -30.50 -1.69 10.78
CA ASN A 14 -30.66 -2.53 9.57
C ASN A 14 -31.24 -1.89 8.29
N CYS A 15 -30.86 -0.66 7.93
CA CYS A 15 -31.30 -0.04 6.68
C CYS A 15 -30.54 -0.53 5.42
N TYR A 16 -29.35 -1.13 5.57
CA TYR A 16 -28.45 -1.44 4.43
C TYR A 16 -28.86 -2.65 3.57
N SER A 17 -29.73 -3.55 4.03
CA SER A 17 -30.00 -4.83 3.31
C SER A 17 -31.00 -4.74 2.14
N LYS A 18 -31.47 -3.55 1.75
CA LYS A 18 -32.46 -3.38 0.67
C LYS A 18 -32.19 -2.20 -0.24
N TRP A 19 -30.92 -1.90 -0.50
CA TRP A 19 -30.54 -0.86 -1.45
C TRP A 19 -30.76 -1.34 -2.88
N ASN A 20 -31.75 -0.78 -3.57
CA ASN A 20 -32.10 -1.10 -4.96
C ASN A 20 -31.87 0.09 -5.90
N GLY A 21 -30.94 1.00 -5.55
CA GLY A 21 -30.55 2.13 -6.39
C GLY A 21 -31.67 3.12 -6.70
N SER A 22 -32.72 3.17 -5.87
CA SER A 22 -33.81 4.13 -6.04
C SER A 22 -34.07 4.88 -4.75
N SER A 23 -33.82 6.19 -4.80
CA SER A 23 -33.83 7.16 -3.70
C SER A 23 -35.22 7.38 -3.07
N ARG A 24 -35.85 6.37 -2.47
CA ARG A 24 -37.17 6.55 -1.82
C ARG A 24 -37.37 5.67 -0.58
N TYR A 25 -37.25 6.26 0.60
CA TYR A 25 -37.96 5.80 1.80
C TYR A 25 -39.19 6.71 2.03
N PRO A 26 -40.42 6.19 1.95
CA PRO A 26 -41.59 6.97 2.35
C PRO A 26 -41.70 7.00 3.89
N ILE A 27 -41.68 8.20 4.47
CA ILE A 27 -42.12 8.42 5.85
C ILE A 27 -43.64 8.59 5.80
N GLU A 28 -44.36 7.66 6.40
CA GLU A 28 -45.82 7.74 6.53
C GLU A 28 -46.17 8.67 7.68
N THR A 29 -46.92 9.73 7.38
CA THR A 29 -47.48 10.65 8.39
C THR A 29 -48.99 10.69 8.29
N ASP A 30 -49.66 11.17 9.35
CA ASP A 30 -51.12 11.37 9.39
C ASP A 30 -51.67 12.33 8.31
N TYR A 31 -50.79 13.01 7.56
CA TYR A 31 -51.13 13.91 6.46
C TYR A 31 -50.75 13.37 5.06
N GLY A 32 -50.22 12.14 4.96
CA GLY A 32 -49.81 11.49 3.71
C GLY A 32 -48.29 11.29 3.58
N PHE A 33 -47.86 10.87 2.38
CA PHE A 33 -46.44 10.73 2.05
C PHE A 33 -45.83 12.10 1.78
N ILE A 34 -44.89 12.52 2.63
CA ILE A 34 -44.08 13.71 2.40
C ILE A 34 -42.82 13.24 1.68
N TYR A 35 -42.66 13.61 0.41
CA TYR A 35 -41.35 13.59 -0.22
C TYR A 35 -40.62 14.82 0.32
N ASP A 36 -39.70 14.62 1.25
CA ASP A 36 -38.83 15.70 1.68
C ASP A 36 -37.91 16.04 0.50
N GLU A 37 -38.29 17.07 -0.26
CA GLU A 37 -37.49 17.60 -1.37
C GLU A 37 -36.31 18.40 -0.79
N PHE A 38 -35.42 17.75 -0.04
CA PHE A 38 -34.06 18.24 0.06
C PHE A 38 -33.32 17.72 -1.17
N PRO A 39 -32.73 18.59 -2.01
CA PRO A 39 -31.77 18.12 -2.99
C PRO A 39 -30.69 17.37 -2.22
N ILE A 40 -30.52 16.09 -2.52
CA ILE A 40 -29.34 15.33 -2.13
C ILE A 40 -28.22 15.99 -2.95
N ASN A 41 -27.64 17.04 -2.39
CA ASN A 41 -26.46 17.65 -2.98
C ASN A 41 -25.33 16.67 -2.72
N ASP A 42 -24.70 16.28 -3.81
CA ASP A 42 -23.55 15.40 -3.90
C ASP A 42 -22.69 16.11 -4.96
N THR A 43 -21.87 17.04 -4.46
CA THR A 43 -21.26 18.09 -5.28
C THR A 43 -20.09 17.56 -6.11
N ASP A 44 -19.34 16.60 -5.60
CA ASP A 44 -18.21 15.94 -6.26
C ASP A 44 -18.53 14.55 -6.85
N ARG A 45 -19.69 13.98 -6.52
CA ARG A 45 -20.24 12.74 -7.09
C ARG A 45 -19.51 11.47 -6.66
N ASP A 46 -19.04 11.45 -5.42
CA ASP A 46 -18.42 10.29 -4.80
C ASP A 46 -19.44 9.28 -4.24
N GLN A 47 -20.73 9.69 -4.14
CA GLN A 47 -21.89 8.98 -3.57
C GLN A 47 -22.14 9.23 -2.08
N LEU A 48 -21.34 10.08 -1.44
CA LEU A 48 -21.72 10.77 -0.21
C LEU A 48 -22.50 12.03 -0.56
N ASN A 49 -23.27 12.52 0.41
CA ASN A 49 -24.01 13.76 0.25
C ASN A 49 -23.36 14.86 1.08
N ASP A 50 -23.31 16.08 0.55
CA ASP A 50 -22.62 17.23 1.16
C ASP A 50 -22.95 17.43 2.64
N SER A 51 -24.20 17.18 3.04
CA SER A 51 -24.59 17.32 4.45
C SER A 51 -23.96 16.25 5.34
N LEU A 52 -23.83 15.02 4.87
CA LEU A 52 -23.24 13.94 5.63
C LEU A 52 -21.72 14.10 5.73
N GLU A 53 -21.08 14.51 4.63
CA GLU A 53 -19.67 14.88 4.58
C GLU A 53 -19.36 15.94 5.63
N VAL A 54 -20.05 17.08 5.60
CA VAL A 54 -19.76 18.18 6.53
C VAL A 54 -20.15 17.88 7.99
N PHE A 55 -21.24 17.17 8.24
CA PHE A 55 -21.78 17.01 9.61
C PHE A 55 -21.36 15.72 10.32
N ASN A 56 -21.01 14.67 9.59
CA ASN A 56 -20.76 13.35 10.18
C ASN A 56 -19.33 12.84 9.94
N TYR A 57 -18.77 13.08 8.75
CA TYR A 57 -17.47 12.52 8.36
C TYR A 57 -16.36 13.57 8.30
N GLU A 58 -16.72 14.85 8.33
CA GLU A 58 -15.81 15.99 8.26
C GLU A 58 -14.93 16.01 7.00
N THR A 59 -15.37 15.35 5.93
CA THR A 59 -14.75 15.36 4.60
C THR A 59 -15.08 16.64 3.80
N ASP A 60 -14.35 16.91 2.71
CA ASP A 60 -14.57 18.07 1.85
C ASP A 60 -15.61 17.76 0.76
N PRO A 61 -16.82 18.35 0.81
CA PRO A 61 -17.91 18.06 -0.14
C PRO A 61 -17.64 18.49 -1.58
N PHE A 62 -16.48 19.07 -1.87
CA PHE A 62 -16.06 19.43 -3.22
C PHE A 62 -14.97 18.51 -3.77
N LEU A 63 -14.52 17.53 -2.98
CA LEU A 63 -13.45 16.60 -3.31
C LEU A 63 -13.90 15.17 -3.00
N ALA A 64 -14.08 14.39 -4.05
CA ALA A 64 -14.45 12.98 -3.90
C ALA A 64 -13.43 12.13 -3.12
N ASP A 65 -12.23 12.65 -2.90
CA ASP A 65 -11.09 12.02 -2.23
C ASP A 65 -10.47 13.15 -1.38
N SER A 66 -10.82 13.14 -0.09
CA SER A 66 -10.59 14.25 0.82
C SER A 66 -9.16 14.35 1.33
N ASP A 67 -8.44 13.23 1.47
CA ASP A 67 -7.03 13.21 1.87
C ASP A 67 -6.03 13.08 0.71
N GLY A 68 -6.52 12.70 -0.48
CA GLY A 68 -5.75 12.65 -1.71
C GLY A 68 -4.95 11.37 -1.91
N ASP A 69 -5.32 10.26 -1.28
CA ASP A 69 -4.66 8.95 -1.43
C ASP A 69 -5.13 8.16 -2.66
N LEU A 70 -6.14 8.67 -3.39
CA LEU A 70 -6.80 8.11 -4.57
C LEU A 70 -7.93 7.10 -4.27
N LEU A 71 -8.32 6.92 -3.02
CA LEU A 71 -9.54 6.27 -2.59
C LEU A 71 -10.60 7.35 -2.36
N ASN A 72 -11.85 7.09 -2.74
CA ASN A 72 -12.90 8.10 -2.55
C ASN A 72 -13.58 7.92 -1.18
N ASP A 73 -14.05 9.01 -0.61
CA ASP A 73 -14.57 9.04 0.75
C ASP A 73 -15.70 8.02 0.98
N PHE A 74 -16.57 7.83 -0.01
CA PHE A 74 -17.60 6.79 0.02
C PHE A 74 -17.00 5.37 0.15
N ASP A 75 -16.04 5.04 -0.70
CA ASP A 75 -15.41 3.71 -0.73
C ASP A 75 -14.65 3.45 0.57
N GLU A 76 -13.95 4.44 1.10
CA GLU A 76 -13.28 4.37 2.39
C GLU A 76 -14.25 4.02 3.52
N LEU A 77 -15.35 4.75 3.64
CA LEU A 77 -16.31 4.56 4.73
C LEU A 77 -17.13 3.27 4.60
N ILE A 78 -17.48 2.88 3.37
CA ILE A 78 -18.47 1.81 3.14
C ILE A 78 -17.81 0.48 2.79
N ASN A 79 -16.71 0.49 2.04
CA ASN A 79 -16.09 -0.72 1.51
C ASN A 79 -14.84 -1.14 2.29
N TYR A 80 -14.01 -0.18 2.72
CA TYR A 80 -12.69 -0.48 3.29
C TYR A 80 -12.60 -0.23 4.80
N GLY A 81 -13.46 0.64 5.35
CA GLY A 81 -13.42 1.00 6.76
C GLY A 81 -12.26 1.91 7.14
N THR A 82 -11.63 2.55 6.16
CA THR A 82 -10.55 3.52 6.33
C THR A 82 -11.10 4.89 6.71
N ASN A 83 -10.20 5.80 7.11
CA ASN A 83 -10.55 7.16 7.49
C ASN A 83 -10.35 8.11 6.29
N PRO A 84 -11.42 8.69 5.71
CA PRO A 84 -11.34 9.54 4.51
C PRO A 84 -10.64 10.89 4.68
N ASN A 85 -9.96 11.09 5.80
CA ASN A 85 -9.15 12.27 6.07
C ASN A 85 -7.72 11.86 6.46
N SER A 86 -7.31 10.63 6.19
CA SER A 86 -6.00 10.07 6.50
C SER A 86 -5.58 9.11 5.40
N SER A 87 -4.61 9.52 4.59
CA SER A 87 -4.09 8.74 3.45
C SER A 87 -3.39 7.43 3.82
N ASP A 88 -3.41 7.07 5.09
CA ASP A 88 -2.71 5.98 5.80
C ASP A 88 -3.45 5.92 7.15
N THR A 89 -4.43 5.01 7.26
CA THR A 89 -5.41 4.96 8.35
C THR A 89 -4.81 4.38 9.63
N ASP A 90 -3.89 3.44 9.51
CA ASP A 90 -3.26 2.77 10.65
C ASP A 90 -1.89 3.32 11.03
N GLU A 91 -1.39 4.29 10.26
CA GLU A 91 -0.13 5.02 10.45
C GLU A 91 1.11 4.12 10.33
N ASP A 92 1.04 3.06 9.52
CA ASP A 92 2.13 2.09 9.34
C ASP A 92 3.16 2.51 8.26
N GLY A 93 2.80 3.50 7.44
CA GLY A 93 3.64 4.07 6.38
C GLY A 93 3.32 3.57 4.97
N MET A 94 2.32 2.70 4.81
CA MET A 94 1.73 2.30 3.53
C MET A 94 0.40 3.05 3.34
N PRO A 95 0.13 3.66 2.16
CA PRO A 95 -1.14 4.34 1.94
C PRO A 95 -2.31 3.35 1.78
N ASP A 96 -3.48 3.69 2.32
CA ASP A 96 -4.69 2.85 2.29
C ASP A 96 -4.98 2.36 0.86
N LYS A 97 -4.91 3.26 -0.12
CA LYS A 97 -5.11 2.91 -1.53
C LYS A 97 -4.16 1.83 -2.02
N TRP A 98 -2.89 1.90 -1.64
CA TRP A 98 -1.88 0.93 -2.07
C TRP A 98 -2.14 -0.43 -1.44
N GLU A 99 -2.47 -0.47 -0.16
CA GLU A 99 -2.81 -1.69 0.56
C GLU A 99 -4.06 -2.36 -0.04
N VAL A 100 -5.10 -1.57 -0.32
CA VAL A 100 -6.32 -2.04 -1.01
C VAL A 100 -6.00 -2.64 -2.39
N ASP A 101 -5.16 -1.98 -3.19
CA ASP A 101 -4.76 -2.49 -4.51
C ASP A 101 -3.95 -3.79 -4.41
N ASN A 102 -3.19 -3.96 -3.33
CA ASN A 102 -2.37 -5.13 -3.05
C ASN A 102 -3.05 -6.14 -2.09
N SER A 103 -4.37 -6.02 -1.89
CA SER A 103 -5.15 -6.97 -1.08
C SER A 103 -4.65 -7.16 0.37
N LEU A 104 -4.05 -6.11 0.95
CA LEU A 104 -3.68 -6.01 2.36
C LEU A 104 -4.81 -5.40 3.19
N ASP A 105 -4.65 -5.31 4.52
CA ASP A 105 -5.65 -4.73 5.43
C ASP A 105 -5.25 -3.29 5.81
N PRO A 106 -5.85 -2.24 5.20
CA PRO A 106 -5.48 -0.84 5.43
C PRO A 106 -5.89 -0.28 6.80
N THR A 107 -6.32 -1.15 7.72
CA THR A 107 -6.77 -0.75 9.05
C THR A 107 -5.92 -1.33 10.16
N THR A 108 -4.84 -2.04 9.82
CA THR A 108 -3.95 -2.70 10.76
C THR A 108 -2.51 -2.75 10.26
N ASP A 109 -1.57 -2.24 11.09
CA ASP A 109 -0.13 -2.36 10.84
C ASP A 109 0.28 -3.82 10.57
N ASP A 110 0.49 -4.10 9.27
CA ASP A 110 0.90 -5.40 8.74
C ASP A 110 2.27 -5.32 8.03
N THR A 111 3.01 -4.22 8.25
CA THR A 111 4.32 -3.92 7.64
C THR A 111 5.35 -5.06 7.68
N ASP A 112 5.33 -5.87 8.74
CA ASP A 112 6.26 -6.97 9.01
C ASP A 112 5.78 -8.34 8.45
N GLU A 113 4.58 -8.41 7.86
CA GLU A 113 4.05 -9.62 7.23
C GLU A 113 4.71 -9.89 5.87
N ASP A 114 4.69 -11.16 5.45
CA ASP A 114 5.28 -11.68 4.21
C ASP A 114 4.29 -12.70 3.60
N PRO A 115 3.23 -12.24 2.90
CA PRO A 115 2.12 -13.09 2.46
C PRO A 115 2.53 -14.15 1.45
N ASP A 116 3.46 -13.85 0.55
CA ASP A 116 3.92 -14.75 -0.50
C ASP A 116 5.13 -15.62 -0.12
N ASN A 117 5.76 -15.33 1.02
CA ASN A 117 6.89 -16.04 1.60
C ASN A 117 8.16 -16.00 0.73
N ASP A 118 8.37 -14.90 0.01
CA ASP A 118 9.58 -14.68 -0.78
C ASP A 118 10.75 -14.15 0.07
N GLY A 119 10.46 -13.65 1.27
CA GLY A 119 11.41 -13.10 2.23
C GLY A 119 11.46 -11.58 2.32
N LEU A 120 10.62 -10.86 1.56
CA LEU A 120 10.35 -9.43 1.70
C LEU A 120 9.10 -9.21 2.54
N THR A 121 9.11 -8.17 3.37
CA THR A 121 7.91 -7.79 4.13
C THR A 121 7.04 -6.81 3.34
N ASN A 122 5.77 -6.65 3.68
CA ASN A 122 4.84 -5.71 3.00
C ASN A 122 5.45 -4.31 2.81
N ILE A 123 6.08 -3.74 3.85
CA ILE A 123 6.72 -2.42 3.72
C ILE A 123 7.92 -2.43 2.77
N GLN A 124 8.65 -3.54 2.67
CA GLN A 124 9.74 -3.68 1.71
C GLN A 124 9.20 -3.80 0.29
N GLU A 125 8.10 -4.52 0.10
CA GLU A 125 7.39 -4.65 -1.16
C GLU A 125 6.91 -3.28 -1.66
N TYR A 126 6.25 -2.51 -0.79
CA TYR A 126 5.83 -1.14 -1.08
C TYR A 126 7.01 -0.25 -1.54
N LEU A 127 8.14 -0.30 -0.82
CA LEU A 127 9.33 0.50 -1.14
C LEU A 127 10.02 0.09 -2.44
N ASN A 128 9.86 -1.17 -2.87
CA ASN A 128 10.46 -1.68 -4.10
C ASN A 128 9.47 -1.74 -5.28
N ASN A 129 8.20 -1.38 -5.07
CA ASN A 129 7.11 -1.46 -6.05
C ASN A 129 6.87 -2.89 -6.57
N THR A 130 6.99 -3.87 -5.69
CA THR A 130 6.70 -5.28 -5.93
C THR A 130 5.34 -5.64 -5.35
N ASP A 131 4.80 -6.81 -5.71
CA ASP A 131 3.49 -7.29 -5.29
C ASP A 131 3.64 -8.22 -4.07
N PRO A 132 3.15 -7.83 -2.88
CA PRO A 132 3.32 -8.61 -1.64
C PRO A 132 2.63 -9.98 -1.65
N ASN A 133 1.84 -10.29 -2.69
CA ASN A 133 1.19 -11.59 -2.88
C ASN A 133 1.79 -12.39 -4.04
N ASN A 134 2.89 -11.94 -4.65
CA ASN A 134 3.52 -12.59 -5.78
C ASN A 134 5.05 -12.57 -5.66
N PRO A 135 5.68 -13.73 -5.40
CA PRO A 135 7.10 -13.80 -5.04
C PRO A 135 8.06 -13.53 -6.21
N ASP A 136 7.56 -13.16 -7.39
CA ASP A 136 8.27 -12.90 -8.66
C ASP A 136 7.38 -11.96 -9.47
N THR A 137 7.46 -10.66 -9.18
CA THR A 137 6.54 -9.63 -9.64
C THR A 137 6.49 -9.53 -11.17
N ASP A 138 7.64 -9.65 -11.84
CA ASP A 138 7.72 -9.53 -13.30
C ASP A 138 7.65 -10.87 -14.07
N GLY A 139 7.67 -11.98 -13.34
CA GLY A 139 7.48 -13.35 -13.83
C GLY A 139 8.66 -13.88 -14.62
N ASP A 140 9.88 -13.43 -14.34
CA ASP A 140 11.07 -13.76 -15.11
C ASP A 140 11.83 -15.01 -14.62
N GLY A 141 11.41 -15.53 -13.46
CA GLY A 141 11.92 -16.74 -12.80
C GLY A 141 12.90 -16.49 -11.65
N TYR A 142 13.10 -15.24 -11.22
CA TYR A 142 13.84 -14.86 -10.02
C TYR A 142 12.87 -14.23 -9.01
N SER A 143 13.04 -14.51 -7.71
CA SER A 143 12.15 -13.87 -6.73
C SER A 143 12.53 -12.41 -6.51
N ASP A 144 11.57 -11.59 -6.13
CA ASP A 144 11.78 -10.16 -5.88
C ASP A 144 12.92 -9.96 -4.86
N SER A 145 12.93 -10.79 -3.81
CA SER A 145 14.00 -10.83 -2.80
C SER A 145 15.38 -11.18 -3.37
N GLU A 146 15.45 -12.12 -4.33
CA GLU A 146 16.70 -12.54 -4.98
C GLU A 146 17.25 -11.42 -5.88
N GLU A 147 16.36 -10.72 -6.57
CA GLU A 147 16.70 -9.64 -7.48
C GLU A 147 17.24 -8.42 -6.75
N ILE A 148 16.56 -8.00 -5.67
CA ILE A 148 17.03 -6.92 -4.80
C ILE A 148 18.39 -7.27 -4.18
N GLU A 149 18.59 -8.51 -3.69
CA GLU A 149 19.87 -8.95 -3.13
C GLU A 149 21.00 -8.85 -4.17
N LYS A 150 20.70 -9.14 -5.43
CA LYS A 150 21.68 -9.18 -6.53
C LYS A 150 21.78 -7.87 -7.32
N GLY A 151 20.90 -6.92 -7.04
CA GLY A 151 20.85 -5.59 -7.65
C GLY A 151 20.29 -5.57 -9.08
N SER A 152 19.38 -6.48 -9.42
CA SER A 152 18.50 -6.37 -10.59
C SER A 152 17.18 -5.68 -10.23
N ASN A 153 16.34 -5.39 -11.22
CA ASN A 153 15.06 -4.73 -11.05
C ASN A 153 13.91 -5.76 -11.02
N PRO A 154 13.22 -5.96 -9.87
CA PRO A 154 12.16 -6.97 -9.71
C PRO A 154 10.87 -6.69 -10.51
N THR A 155 10.83 -5.56 -11.22
CA THR A 155 9.67 -5.14 -12.02
C THR A 155 9.96 -5.12 -13.52
N ASP A 156 11.14 -5.58 -13.96
CA ASP A 156 11.57 -5.59 -15.35
C ASP A 156 12.16 -6.95 -15.75
N ASN A 157 11.32 -7.78 -16.38
CA ASN A 157 11.67 -9.16 -16.76
C ASN A 157 12.85 -9.29 -17.75
N THR A 158 13.39 -8.16 -18.23
CA THR A 158 14.59 -8.11 -19.07
C THR A 158 15.87 -7.86 -18.27
N ASP A 159 15.78 -7.36 -17.04
CA ASP A 159 16.88 -7.07 -16.14
C ASP A 159 17.10 -8.23 -15.16
N LYS A 160 17.82 -9.25 -15.60
CA LYS A 160 18.07 -10.46 -14.79
C LYS A 160 19.27 -10.30 -13.87
N PRO A 161 19.25 -10.91 -12.67
CA PRO A 161 20.41 -10.94 -11.78
C PRO A 161 21.60 -11.65 -12.45
N LEU A 162 22.80 -11.09 -12.24
CA LEU A 162 24.02 -11.65 -12.81
C LEU A 162 24.29 -13.05 -12.26
N ASN A 163 24.31 -14.05 -13.15
CA ASN A 163 24.73 -15.40 -12.78
C ASN A 163 26.27 -15.46 -12.60
N LEU A 164 26.75 -15.11 -11.41
CA LEU A 164 28.18 -15.22 -11.03
C LEU A 164 28.73 -16.65 -11.20
N GLY A 165 27.87 -17.67 -11.17
CA GLY A 165 28.23 -19.06 -11.46
C GLY A 165 28.75 -19.26 -12.88
N LEU A 166 28.28 -18.47 -13.85
CA LEU A 166 28.73 -18.52 -15.23
C LEU A 166 30.11 -17.86 -15.41
N ILE A 167 30.39 -16.81 -14.64
CA ILE A 167 31.66 -16.08 -14.70
C ILE A 167 32.78 -16.88 -14.02
N LEU A 168 32.50 -17.63 -12.95
CA LEU A 168 33.46 -18.56 -12.36
C LEU A 168 33.77 -19.75 -13.27
N GLY A 169 32.82 -20.17 -14.11
CA GLY A 169 33.04 -21.19 -15.16
C GLY A 169 33.91 -20.70 -16.33
N LEU A 170 33.81 -19.41 -16.70
CA LEU A 170 34.60 -18.79 -17.78
C LEU A 170 35.92 -18.15 -17.30
N SER A 171 36.03 -17.82 -16.02
CA SER A 171 37.25 -17.27 -15.39
C SER A 171 38.34 -18.31 -15.11
N LEU A 172 38.04 -19.61 -15.25
CA LEU A 172 39.06 -20.66 -15.12
C LEU A 172 40.05 -20.70 -16.31
N GLY A 173 39.86 -19.84 -17.32
CA GLY A 173 40.76 -19.72 -18.48
C GLY A 173 41.73 -18.53 -18.46
N ILE A 174 41.57 -17.56 -17.55
CA ILE A 174 42.52 -16.45 -17.40
C ILE A 174 43.24 -16.63 -16.06
N PRO A 175 44.57 -16.79 -16.06
CA PRO A 175 45.28 -17.07 -14.83
C PRO A 175 45.20 -15.85 -13.90
N VAL A 176 44.39 -15.96 -12.84
CA VAL A 176 44.48 -15.16 -11.59
C VAL A 176 45.81 -15.46 -10.84
N VAL A 177 46.86 -15.86 -11.56
CA VAL A 177 48.19 -16.21 -11.06
C VAL A 177 49.05 -14.97 -10.78
N ILE A 178 48.63 -13.79 -11.24
CA ILE A 178 49.46 -12.57 -11.16
C ILE A 178 49.34 -11.83 -9.80
N ILE A 179 48.23 -11.98 -9.06
CA ILE A 179 48.05 -11.22 -7.80
C ILE A 179 48.72 -11.92 -6.61
N ALA A 180 48.64 -13.26 -6.51
CA ALA A 180 49.21 -13.99 -5.38
C ALA A 180 50.75 -14.06 -5.39
N THR A 181 51.39 -14.04 -6.57
CA THR A 181 52.86 -14.05 -6.66
C THR A 181 53.47 -12.68 -6.37
N SER A 182 52.75 -11.59 -6.67
CA SER A 182 53.20 -10.22 -6.40
C SER A 182 53.18 -9.86 -4.90
N LEU A 183 52.17 -10.33 -4.16
CA LEU A 183 52.07 -10.13 -2.70
C LEU A 183 53.08 -10.97 -1.89
N PHE A 184 53.50 -12.12 -2.40
CA PHE A 184 54.50 -12.96 -1.72
C PHE A 184 55.93 -12.41 -1.84
N ILE A 185 56.26 -11.66 -2.90
CA ILE A 185 57.60 -11.08 -3.11
C ILE A 185 57.85 -9.86 -2.21
N MET A 186 56.80 -9.14 -1.77
CA MET A 186 56.95 -7.95 -0.94
C MET A 186 57.21 -8.25 0.55
N LYS A 187 56.84 -9.42 1.07
CA LYS A 187 57.06 -9.74 2.50
C LYS A 187 58.48 -10.22 2.84
N LYS A 188 59.30 -10.57 1.84
CA LYS A 188 60.67 -11.08 2.07
C LYS A 188 61.79 -10.03 1.94
N LYS A 189 61.49 -8.79 1.52
CA LYS A 189 62.48 -7.71 1.36
C LYS A 189 62.45 -6.62 2.44
N GLY A 190 61.65 -6.80 3.50
CA GLY A 190 61.57 -5.85 4.63
C GLY A 190 62.39 -6.22 5.89
N LEU A 191 63.10 -7.36 5.90
CA LEU A 191 63.73 -7.88 7.13
C LEU A 191 65.20 -8.31 6.96
N LEU A 192 65.96 -7.62 6.09
CA LEU A 192 67.39 -7.92 5.89
C LEU A 192 68.30 -6.70 5.69
N PHE A 193 67.83 -5.47 6.01
CA PHE A 193 68.75 -4.33 6.16
C PHE A 193 69.27 -4.26 7.59
N PHE A 194 70.04 -5.29 7.95
CA PHE A 194 70.93 -5.29 9.11
C PHE A 194 72.08 -4.29 8.84
N ARG A 195 72.23 -3.31 9.73
CA ARG A 195 73.49 -3.01 10.45
C ARG A 195 74.79 -2.97 9.63
N LYS A 196 75.31 -1.75 9.45
CA LYS A 196 76.72 -1.31 9.49
C LYS A 196 76.65 0.22 9.54
N LYS A 197 77.29 0.95 10.45
CA LYS A 197 78.58 0.77 11.12
C LYS A 197 78.56 1.60 12.41
#